data_AF-A0A950A2J4-F1
#
_entry.id   AF-A0A950A2J4-F1
#
_cell.length_a   1.000
_cell.length_b   1.000
_cell.length_c   1.000
_cell.angle_alpha   90.00
_cell.angle_beta   90.00
_cell.angle_gamma   90.00
#
_symmetry.space_group_name_H-M   'P 1'
#
loop_
_entity.id
_entity.type
_entity.pdbx_description
1 polymer ?
#
loop_
_entity_poly.entity_id
_entity_poly.type
_entity_poly.pdbx_seq_one_letter_code
_entity_poly.pdbx_strand_id
1 'polypeptide(L)'
;RDDERPGASCFCGKDGCIETFLCGDGLAREYFARSGRHLTARQIAFGAATGETFANECLAVYKDRLARSLAAVVNLLDPDAIVLGGGLSNISALYDGLTEQIAKYAFSDGIDTPIVPAAHGDSSGVRGAAWLWESR
;
A
#
# COMPACT_ATOMS: atom_id res chain seq x y z
N ARG A 1 -5.13 13.83 0.42
CA ARG A 1 -5.24 15.11 1.13
C ARG A 1 -5.33 16.20 0.07
N ASP A 2 -5.82 17.40 0.41
CA ASP A 2 -6.01 18.45 -0.61
C ASP A 2 -4.69 18.98 -1.17
N ASP A 3 -3.61 18.95 -0.38
CA ASP A 3 -2.23 19.25 -0.79
C ASP A 3 -1.62 18.19 -1.72
N GLU A 4 -2.27 17.04 -1.91
CA GLU A 4 -1.84 15.97 -2.82
C GLU A 4 -2.58 16.02 -4.17
N ARG A 5 -3.49 16.98 -4.38
CA ARG A 5 -4.26 17.14 -5.62
C ARG A 5 -3.55 18.10 -6.60
N PRO A 6 -3.59 17.84 -7.92
CA PRO A 6 -4.28 16.72 -8.60
C PRO A 6 -3.55 15.38 -8.50
N GLY A 7 -2.33 15.36 -7.95
CA GLY A 7 -1.47 14.19 -7.89
C GLY A 7 -0.63 14.04 -9.16
N ALA A 8 0.22 13.01 -9.22
CA ALA A 8 1.03 12.74 -10.40
C ALA A 8 0.18 12.19 -11.55
N SER A 9 0.57 12.49 -12.78
CA SER A 9 -0.03 11.89 -13.97
C SER A 9 0.20 10.38 -14.03
N CYS A 10 -0.84 9.65 -14.37
CA CYS A 10 -0.86 8.20 -14.46
C CYS A 10 -0.77 7.77 -15.92
N PHE A 11 -0.20 6.58 -16.16
CA PHE A 11 -0.11 5.97 -17.49
C PHE A 11 -1.49 5.71 -18.12
N CYS A 12 -2.57 5.68 -17.32
CA CYS A 12 -3.93 5.55 -17.82
C CYS A 12 -4.51 6.85 -18.41
N GLY A 13 -3.74 7.95 -18.40
CA GLY A 13 -4.15 9.26 -18.92
C GLY A 13 -4.93 10.15 -17.94
N LYS A 14 -5.10 9.71 -16.69
CA LYS A 14 -5.70 10.50 -15.60
C LYS A 14 -4.62 10.97 -14.62
N ASP A 15 -4.98 11.90 -13.74
CA ASP A 15 -4.12 12.34 -12.64
C ASP A 15 -4.57 11.74 -11.29
N GLY A 16 -3.62 11.54 -10.39
CA GLY A 16 -3.92 11.19 -9.00
C GLY A 16 -4.50 9.80 -8.79
N CYS A 17 -4.26 8.86 -9.71
CA CYS A 17 -4.60 7.46 -9.47
C CYS A 17 -3.85 6.91 -8.25
N ILE A 18 -4.50 6.05 -7.47
CA ILE A 18 -3.89 5.41 -6.28
C ILE A 18 -2.55 4.75 -6.61
N GLU A 19 -2.44 4.13 -7.79
CA GLU A 19 -1.21 3.52 -8.31
C GLU A 19 -0.02 4.49 -8.30
N THR A 20 -0.22 5.77 -8.63
CA THR A 20 0.90 6.72 -8.69
C THR A 20 1.47 7.04 -7.30
N PHE A 21 0.71 6.77 -6.24
CA PHE A 21 1.11 6.93 -4.85
C PHE A 21 1.63 5.64 -4.23
N LEU A 22 0.94 4.51 -4.49
CA LEU A 22 1.14 3.25 -3.78
C LEU A 22 2.02 2.23 -4.53
N CYS A 23 2.57 2.59 -5.69
CA CYS A 23 3.58 1.78 -6.37
C CYS A 23 4.99 2.01 -5.81
N GLY A 24 5.94 1.15 -6.19
CA GLY A 24 7.34 1.26 -5.77
C GLY A 24 8.00 2.58 -6.17
N ASP A 25 7.70 3.08 -7.37
CA ASP A 25 8.20 4.35 -7.86
C ASP A 25 7.57 5.53 -7.13
N GLY A 26 6.31 5.41 -6.70
CA GLY A 26 5.63 6.38 -5.85
C GLY A 26 6.34 6.54 -4.51
N LEU A 27 6.72 5.42 -3.87
CA LEU A 27 7.50 5.42 -2.64
C LEU A 27 8.91 6.02 -2.86
N ALA A 28 9.59 5.64 -3.94
CA ALA A 28 10.91 6.17 -4.27
C ALA A 28 10.87 7.69 -4.52
N ARG A 29 9.83 8.19 -5.20
CA ARG A 29 9.62 9.61 -5.45
C ARG A 29 9.34 10.39 -4.17
N GLU A 30 8.54 9.84 -3.25
CA GLU A 30 8.29 10.44 -1.94
C GLU A 30 9.59 10.54 -1.13
N TYR A 31 10.41 9.50 -1.12
CA TYR A 31 11.70 9.52 -0.44
C TYR A 31 12.66 10.55 -1.05
N PHE A 32 12.73 10.62 -2.38
CA PHE A 32 13.57 11.59 -3.08
C PHE A 32 13.16 13.03 -2.76
N ALA A 33 11.86 13.34 -2.76
CA ALA A 33 11.35 14.67 -2.44
C ALA A 33 11.76 15.16 -1.03
N ARG A 34 11.98 14.23 -0.08
CA ARG A 34 12.39 14.54 1.30
C ARG A 34 13.89 14.60 1.49
N SER A 35 14.61 13.66 0.89
CA SER A 35 16.04 13.42 1.18
C SER A 35 16.99 13.94 0.10
N GLY A 36 16.47 14.24 -1.11
CA GLY A 36 17.28 14.50 -2.31
C GLY A 36 18.03 13.28 -2.85
N ARG A 37 17.82 12.08 -2.30
CA ARG A 37 18.54 10.85 -2.65
C ARG A 37 17.63 9.87 -3.38
N HIS A 38 18.15 9.27 -4.45
CA HIS A 38 17.45 8.18 -5.15
C HIS A 38 17.74 6.87 -4.46
N LEU A 39 16.70 6.26 -3.89
CA LEU A 39 16.75 4.91 -3.34
C LEU A 39 15.61 4.07 -3.92
N THR A 40 15.85 2.77 -4.03
CA THR A 40 14.81 1.79 -4.34
C THR A 40 13.89 1.60 -3.14
N ALA A 41 12.67 1.15 -3.37
CA ALA A 41 11.73 0.80 -2.29
C ALA A 41 12.33 -0.16 -1.25
N ARG A 42 13.15 -1.14 -1.70
CA ARG A 42 13.86 -2.07 -0.80
C ARG A 42 14.85 -1.35 0.11
N GLN A 43 15.63 -0.41 -0.43
CA GLN A 43 16.58 0.36 0.36
C GLN A 43 15.88 1.29 1.36
N ILE A 44 14.75 1.88 0.95
CA ILE A 44 13.92 2.71 1.84
C ILE A 44 13.36 1.87 2.99
N ALA A 45 12.80 0.69 2.69
CA ALA A 45 12.29 -0.23 3.71
C ALA A 45 13.39 -0.65 4.69
N PHE A 46 14.60 -0.95 4.20
CA PHE A 46 15.75 -1.23 5.04
C PHE A 46 16.15 -0.04 5.91
N GLY A 47 16.22 1.17 5.32
CA GLY A 47 16.52 2.40 6.06
C GLY A 47 15.56 2.62 7.22
N ALA A 48 14.26 2.47 6.98
CA ALA A 48 13.24 2.57 8.01
C ALA A 48 13.43 1.54 9.14
N ALA A 49 13.67 0.27 8.77
CA ALA A 49 13.95 -0.80 9.74
C ALA A 49 15.19 -0.53 10.60
N THR A 50 16.15 0.23 10.08
CA THR A 50 17.36 0.67 10.81
C THR A 50 17.23 2.03 11.50
N GLY A 51 16.03 2.63 11.52
CA GLY A 51 15.76 3.88 12.22
C GLY A 51 16.09 5.16 11.44
N GLU A 52 16.29 5.09 10.12
CA GLU A 52 16.56 6.28 9.32
C GLU A 52 15.33 7.20 9.24
N THR A 53 15.50 8.45 9.63
CA THR A 53 14.41 9.43 9.75
C THR A 53 13.62 9.62 8.45
N PHE A 54 14.28 9.89 7.32
CA PHE A 54 13.56 10.13 6.06
C PHE A 54 12.83 8.90 5.55
N ALA A 55 13.37 7.69 5.75
CA ALA A 55 12.67 6.47 5.37
C ALA A 55 11.45 6.21 6.24
N ASN A 56 11.55 6.44 7.56
CA ASN A 56 10.41 6.33 8.47
C ASN A 56 9.30 7.32 8.12
N GLU A 57 9.64 8.58 7.84
CA GLU A 57 8.68 9.57 7.39
C GLU A 57 8.04 9.20 6.04
N CYS A 58 8.85 8.72 5.10
CA CYS A 58 8.38 8.28 3.79
C CYS A 58 7.37 7.12 3.93
N LEU A 59 7.68 6.11 4.74
CA LEU A 59 6.76 5.00 5.03
C LEU A 59 5.51 5.45 5.79
N ALA A 60 5.62 6.43 6.69
CA ALA A 60 4.46 6.96 7.39
C ALA A 60 3.47 7.62 6.43
N VAL A 61 3.96 8.43 5.48
CA VAL A 61 3.12 9.03 4.42
C VAL A 61 2.56 7.98 3.48
N TYR A 62 3.37 7.00 3.09
CA TYR A 62 2.91 5.88 2.28
C TYR A 62 1.77 5.11 2.99
N LYS A 63 1.91 4.83 4.29
CA LYS A 63 0.91 4.12 5.09
C LYS A 63 -0.38 4.92 5.27
N ASP A 64 -0.30 6.24 5.46
CA ASP A 64 -1.48 7.13 5.48
C ASP A 64 -2.25 7.08 4.16
N ARG A 65 -1.54 7.10 3.02
CA ARG A 65 -2.14 6.97 1.69
C ARG A 65 -2.79 5.59 1.51
N LEU A 66 -2.09 4.53 1.92
CA LEU A 66 -2.60 3.16 1.87
C LEU A 66 -3.87 3.01 2.71
N ALA A 67 -3.88 3.54 3.94
CA ALA A 67 -5.03 3.51 4.83
C ALA A 67 -6.25 4.21 4.22
N ARG A 68 -6.08 5.41 3.65
CA ARG A 68 -7.15 6.12 2.95
C ARG A 68 -7.69 5.35 1.74
N SER A 69 -6.80 4.72 0.97
CA SER A 69 -7.19 3.90 -0.18
C SER A 69 -7.95 2.64 0.23
N LEU A 70 -7.50 1.94 1.26
CA LEU A 70 -8.15 0.74 1.76
C LEU A 70 -9.48 1.04 2.47
N ALA A 71 -9.60 2.18 3.15
CA ALA A 71 -10.87 2.60 3.75
C ALA A 71 -11.98 2.75 2.71
N ALA A 72 -11.67 3.24 1.50
CA ALA A 72 -12.64 3.28 0.41
C ALA A 72 -13.11 1.88 -0.03
N VAL A 73 -12.20 0.88 0.00
CA VAL A 73 -12.54 -0.52 -0.29
C VAL A 73 -13.40 -1.10 0.81
N VAL A 74 -13.03 -0.90 2.08
CA VAL A 74 -13.80 -1.37 3.25
C VAL A 74 -15.21 -0.76 3.25
N ASN A 75 -15.33 0.56 3.07
CA ASN A 75 -16.64 1.23 3.06
C ASN A 75 -17.56 0.76 1.92
N LEU A 76 -16.99 0.27 0.80
CA LEU A 76 -17.78 -0.16 -0.35
C LEU A 76 -18.12 -1.66 -0.33
N LEU A 77 -17.18 -2.49 0.12
CA LEU A 77 -17.25 -3.94 -0.02
C LEU A 77 -17.40 -4.71 1.30
N ASP A 78 -17.06 -4.09 2.43
CA ASP A 78 -16.99 -4.70 3.76
C ASP A 78 -16.36 -6.12 3.76
N PRO A 79 -15.11 -6.25 3.29
CA PRO A 79 -14.53 -7.57 3.07
C PRO A 79 -14.13 -8.26 4.38
N ASP A 80 -14.31 -9.59 4.42
CA ASP A 80 -13.86 -10.44 5.54
C ASP A 80 -12.33 -10.48 5.71
N ALA A 81 -11.57 -10.12 4.67
CA ALA A 81 -10.11 -10.00 4.70
C ALA A 81 -9.59 -9.18 3.51
N ILE A 82 -8.47 -8.48 3.70
CA ILE A 82 -7.70 -7.84 2.62
C ILE A 82 -6.30 -8.44 2.58
N VAL A 83 -5.95 -9.04 1.44
CA VAL A 83 -4.64 -9.64 1.21
C VAL A 83 -3.76 -8.70 0.39
N LEU A 84 -2.64 -8.24 0.96
CA LEU A 84 -1.68 -7.38 0.27
C LEU A 84 -0.67 -8.22 -0.52
N GLY A 85 -0.66 -8.04 -1.84
CA GLY A 85 0.28 -8.69 -2.76
C GLY A 85 1.32 -7.71 -3.34
N GLY A 86 2.24 -8.26 -4.13
CA GLY A 86 3.28 -7.49 -4.83
C GLY A 86 4.52 -7.20 -3.99
N GLY A 87 5.53 -6.58 -4.61
CA GLY A 87 6.85 -6.41 -3.99
C GLY A 87 6.85 -5.61 -2.69
N LEU A 88 5.99 -4.58 -2.59
CA LEU A 88 5.90 -3.72 -1.41
C LEU A 88 5.20 -4.39 -0.22
N SER A 89 4.36 -5.42 -0.44
CA SER A 89 3.70 -6.12 0.66
C SER A 89 4.67 -6.90 1.56
N ASN A 90 5.93 -7.05 1.13
CA ASN A 90 7.01 -7.63 1.94
C ASN A 90 7.56 -6.67 3.01
N ILE A 91 7.15 -5.39 3.00
CA ILE A 91 7.56 -4.41 4.02
C ILE A 91 6.69 -4.65 5.27
N SER A 92 7.21 -5.39 6.25
CA SER A 92 6.49 -5.73 7.49
C SER A 92 5.95 -4.51 8.23
N ALA A 93 6.72 -3.41 8.22
CA ALA A 93 6.33 -2.16 8.84
C ALA A 93 5.05 -1.57 8.26
N LEU A 94 4.55 -2.01 7.09
CA LEU A 94 3.28 -1.54 6.56
C LEU A 94 2.06 -2.02 7.36
N TYR A 95 2.14 -3.21 7.97
CA TYR A 95 1.01 -3.82 8.68
C TYR A 95 0.83 -3.22 10.08
N ASP A 96 1.90 -2.74 10.70
CA ASP A 96 1.88 -2.20 12.05
C ASP A 96 0.92 -1.01 12.18
N GLY A 97 -0.13 -1.15 12.96
CA GLY A 97 -1.12 -0.09 13.20
C GLY A 97 -1.97 0.28 11.97
N LEU A 98 -1.94 -0.52 10.89
CA LEU A 98 -2.61 -0.19 9.64
C LEU A 98 -4.13 -0.26 9.79
N THR A 99 -4.65 -1.28 10.47
CA THR A 99 -6.09 -1.44 10.73
C THR A 99 -6.66 -0.23 11.46
N GLU A 100 -5.97 0.24 12.50
CA GLU A 100 -6.34 1.44 13.27
C GLU A 100 -6.22 2.71 12.43
N GLN A 101 -5.30 2.78 11.46
CA GLN A 101 -5.23 3.89 10.53
C GLN A 101 -6.36 3.88 9.51
N ILE A 102 -6.75 2.70 9.00
CA ILE A 102 -7.89 2.56 8.08
C ILE A 102 -9.17 2.99 8.78
N ALA A 103 -9.38 2.57 10.04
CA ALA A 103 -10.56 2.92 10.83
C ALA A 103 -10.80 4.44 10.94
N LYS A 104 -9.74 5.27 10.91
CA LYS A 104 -9.87 6.76 10.91
C LYS A 104 -10.57 7.33 9.68
N TYR A 105 -10.62 6.55 8.59
CA TYR A 105 -11.22 6.95 7.31
C TYR A 105 -12.41 6.05 6.93
N ALA A 106 -12.68 4.99 7.69
CA ALA A 106 -13.86 4.16 7.54
C ALA A 106 -15.09 4.89 8.08
N PHE A 107 -16.28 4.49 7.62
CA PHE A 107 -17.54 5.02 8.13
C PHE A 107 -17.88 4.52 9.54
N SER A 108 -17.39 3.33 9.91
CA SER A 108 -17.59 2.70 11.20
C SER A 108 -16.57 3.14 12.26
N ASP A 109 -16.93 3.00 13.54
CA ASP A 109 -16.07 3.33 14.69
C ASP A 109 -14.83 2.42 14.81
N GLY A 110 -14.78 1.35 14.02
CA GLY A 110 -13.69 0.39 13.93
C GLY A 110 -13.87 -0.51 12.71
N ILE A 111 -12.82 -1.25 12.35
CA ILE A 111 -12.88 -2.30 11.33
C ILE A 111 -12.31 -3.60 11.92
N ASP A 112 -12.99 -4.71 11.67
CA ASP A 112 -12.51 -6.05 12.05
C ASP A 112 -11.82 -6.76 10.88
N THR A 113 -11.81 -6.15 9.68
CA THR A 113 -11.17 -6.70 8.48
C THR A 113 -9.66 -6.88 8.70
N PRO A 114 -9.15 -8.13 8.74
CA PRO A 114 -7.73 -8.39 8.84
C PRO A 114 -7.01 -7.99 7.54
N ILE A 115 -5.89 -7.30 7.70
CA ILE A 115 -4.97 -6.96 6.61
C ILE A 115 -3.76 -7.89 6.68
N VAL A 116 -3.60 -8.77 5.70
CA VAL A 116 -2.62 -9.87 5.76
C VAL A 116 -1.72 -9.90 4.51
N PRO A 117 -0.46 -10.39 4.63
CA PRO A 117 0.39 -10.60 3.48
C PRO A 117 -0.08 -11.77 2.61
N ALA A 118 0.16 -11.68 1.30
CA ALA A 118 -0.07 -12.81 0.39
C ALA A 118 0.83 -14.01 0.73
N ALA A 119 0.23 -15.19 0.90
CA ALA A 119 0.94 -16.41 1.31
C ALA A 119 1.69 -17.14 0.17
N HIS A 120 1.36 -16.85 -1.09
CA HIS A 120 1.81 -17.66 -2.23
C HIS A 120 2.75 -16.94 -3.20
N GLY A 121 3.07 -15.67 -2.93
CA GLY A 121 4.06 -14.88 -3.69
C GLY A 121 3.92 -15.04 -5.21
N ASP A 122 5.04 -15.33 -5.87
CA ASP A 122 5.13 -15.50 -7.33
C ASP A 122 4.28 -16.66 -7.88
N SER A 123 3.94 -17.64 -7.04
CA SER A 123 3.07 -18.76 -7.43
C SER A 123 1.58 -18.41 -7.39
N SER A 124 1.20 -17.23 -6.90
CA SER A 124 -0.22 -16.85 -6.76
C SER A 124 -0.96 -16.84 -8.10
N GLY A 125 -0.31 -16.38 -9.18
CA GLY A 125 -0.93 -16.31 -10.51
C GLY A 125 -1.27 -17.68 -11.08
N VAL A 126 -0.33 -18.62 -11.08
CA VAL A 126 -0.54 -19.98 -11.62
C VAL A 126 -1.54 -20.79 -10.77
N ARG A 127 -1.53 -20.61 -9.44
CA ARG A 127 -2.49 -21.25 -8.54
C ARG A 127 -3.91 -20.73 -8.78
N GLY A 128 -4.05 -19.41 -8.88
CA GLY A 128 -5.34 -18.78 -9.22
C GLY A 128 -5.88 -19.27 -10.56
N ALA A 129 -5.03 -19.34 -11.59
CA ALA A 129 -5.42 -19.87 -12.90
C ALA A 129 -5.90 -21.33 -12.83
N ALA A 130 -5.23 -22.17 -12.05
CA ALA A 130 -5.67 -23.56 -11.84
C ALA A 130 -7.00 -23.65 -11.08
N TRP A 131 -7.25 -22.78 -10.10
CA TRP A 131 -8.50 -22.75 -9.34
C TRP A 131 -9.69 -22.15 -10.10
N LEU A 132 -9.44 -21.27 -11.08
CA LEU A 132 -10.49 -20.78 -11.97
C LEU A 132 -11.07 -21.87 -12.86
N TRP A 133 -10.30 -22.93 -13.13
CA TRP A 133 -10.77 -24.08 -13.89
C TRP A 133 -11.58 -24.99 -12.97
N GLU A 134 -12.92 -24.89 -13.04
CA GLU A 134 -13.80 -25.88 -12.41
C GLU A 134 -13.44 -27.27 -12.91
N SER A 135 -13.02 -28.15 -11.99
CA SER A 135 -13.09 -29.58 -12.23
C SER A 135 -14.56 -29.96 -12.27
N ARG A 136 -15.15 -29.95 -13.47
CA ARG A 136 -16.38 -30.69 -13.72
C ARG A 136 -16.16 -32.18 -13.47
#